data_AF-A0A949GDS7-F1
#
_entry.id   AF-A0A949GDS7-F1
#
_cell.length_a   1.000
_cell.length_b   1.000
_cell.length_c   1.000
_cell.angle_alpha   90.00
_cell.angle_beta   90.00
_cell.angle_gamma   90.00
#
_symmetry.space_group_name_H-M   'P 1'
#
loop_
_entity.id
_entity.type
_entity.pdbx_description
1 polymer ?
#
loop_
_entity_poly.entity_id
_entity_poly.type
_entity_poly.pdbx_seq_one_letter_code
_entity_poly.pdbx_strand_id
1 'polypeptide(L)'
;MQNAALQTIEMTEAEEVRKIGGAFRTISEVASELGVQQHVLRFWETKFNQIRPMKRGGGRRYYRPEDVVMLKHIHSLLYSEGYTI
;
A
#
# COMPACT_ATOMS: atom_id res chain seq x y z
N MET A 1 -22.33 -32.68 7.89
CA MET A 1 -22.57 -31.37 8.56
C MET A 1 -21.28 -30.56 8.82
N GLN A 2 -20.11 -30.93 8.26
CA GLN A 2 -18.82 -30.24 8.54
C GLN A 2 -18.42 -29.13 7.54
N ASN A 3 -19.18 -28.89 6.45
CA ASN A 3 -18.74 -27.97 5.38
C ASN A 3 -19.11 -26.48 5.59
N ALA A 4 -20.03 -26.13 6.48
CA ALA A 4 -20.48 -24.72 6.64
C ALA A 4 -19.49 -23.83 7.42
N ALA A 5 -18.75 -24.41 8.37
CA ALA A 5 -17.78 -23.67 9.19
C ALA A 5 -16.52 -23.28 8.39
N LEU A 6 -16.05 -24.15 7.48
CA LEU A 6 -14.93 -23.85 6.58
C LEU A 6 -15.29 -22.76 5.57
N GLN A 7 -16.52 -22.78 5.05
CA GLN A 7 -17.03 -21.74 4.14
C GLN A 7 -17.11 -20.36 4.82
N THR A 8 -17.43 -20.33 6.12
CA THR A 8 -17.51 -19.08 6.90
C THR A 8 -16.11 -18.51 7.13
N ILE A 9 -15.09 -19.35 7.37
CA ILE A 9 -13.70 -18.91 7.57
C ILE A 9 -13.11 -18.30 6.29
N GLU A 10 -13.29 -18.94 5.13
CA GLU A 10 -12.82 -18.40 3.84
C GLU A 10 -13.52 -17.07 3.48
N MET A 11 -14.82 -16.95 3.79
CA MET A 11 -15.56 -15.71 3.56
C MET A 11 -15.07 -14.57 4.46
N THR A 12 -14.71 -14.85 5.71
CA THR A 12 -14.13 -13.83 6.61
C THR A 12 -12.73 -13.39 6.19
N GLU A 13 -11.87 -14.29 5.72
CA GLU A 13 -10.55 -13.90 5.18
C GLU A 13 -10.69 -13.06 3.91
N ALA A 14 -11.58 -13.43 2.99
CA ALA A 14 -11.80 -12.65 1.77
C ALA A 14 -12.39 -11.27 2.05
N GLU A 15 -13.29 -11.13 3.04
CA GLU A 15 -13.80 -9.82 3.48
C GLU A 15 -12.74 -8.99 4.20
N GLU A 16 -11.92 -9.59 5.06
CA GLU A 16 -10.87 -8.87 5.76
C GLU A 16 -9.79 -8.41 4.78
N VAL A 17 -9.40 -9.25 3.82
CA VAL A 17 -8.52 -8.89 2.70
C VAL A 17 -9.12 -7.78 1.83
N ARG A 18 -10.44 -7.77 1.60
CA ARG A 18 -11.14 -6.68 0.88
C ARG A 18 -11.19 -5.38 1.68
N LYS A 19 -11.42 -5.46 2.99
CA LYS A 19 -11.46 -4.31 3.90
C LYS A 19 -10.08 -3.67 4.06
N ILE A 20 -9.03 -4.49 4.14
CA ILE A 20 -7.62 -4.07 4.13
C ILE A 20 -7.23 -3.53 2.75
N GLY A 21 -7.68 -4.18 1.67
CA GLY A 21 -7.48 -3.77 0.28
C GLY A 21 -8.20 -2.48 -0.11
N GLY A 22 -9.17 -2.01 0.68
CA GLY A 22 -9.87 -0.74 0.49
C GLY A 22 -9.42 0.40 1.43
N ALA A 23 -8.55 0.11 2.40
CA ALA A 23 -8.18 1.06 3.43
C ALA A 23 -7.05 2.00 3.00
N PHE A 24 -7.17 3.28 3.38
CA PHE A 24 -6.08 4.25 3.24
C PHE A 24 -4.94 3.90 4.19
N ARG A 25 -3.70 4.02 3.72
CA ARG A 25 -2.49 3.78 4.54
C ARG A 25 -1.64 5.02 4.66
N THR A 26 -1.08 5.25 5.84
CA THR A 26 -0.15 6.34 6.12
C THR A 26 1.21 6.09 5.47
N ILE A 27 1.99 7.16 5.32
CA ILE A 27 3.39 7.03 4.85
C ILE A 27 4.26 6.16 5.74
N SER A 28 3.97 6.08 7.04
CA SER A 28 4.74 5.23 7.96
C SER A 28 4.44 3.75 7.73
N GLU A 29 3.17 3.40 7.54
CA GLU A 29 2.74 2.02 7.26
C GLU A 29 3.31 1.51 5.93
N VAL A 30 3.18 2.30 4.86
CA VAL A 30 3.69 1.90 3.53
C VAL A 30 5.22 1.83 3.51
N ALA A 31 5.90 2.75 4.18
CA ALA A 31 7.37 2.70 4.31
C ALA A 31 7.82 1.43 5.03
N SER A 32 7.14 1.07 6.13
CA SER A 32 7.42 -0.16 6.88
C SER A 32 7.16 -1.40 6.04
N GLU A 33 6.08 -1.42 5.26
CA GLU A 33 5.71 -2.55 4.41
C GLU A 33 6.70 -2.76 3.25
N LEU A 34 7.22 -1.68 2.67
CA LEU A 34 8.20 -1.72 1.59
C LEU A 34 9.63 -1.85 2.09
N GLY A 35 9.89 -1.74 3.40
CA GLY A 35 11.23 -1.77 3.95
C GLY A 35 12.09 -0.56 3.55
N VAL A 36 11.46 0.59 3.26
CA VAL A 36 12.16 1.83 2.87
C VAL A 36 11.94 2.93 3.90
N GLN A 37 12.78 3.97 3.89
CA GLN A 37 12.57 5.13 4.75
C GLN A 37 11.45 6.02 4.21
N GLN A 38 10.69 6.68 5.11
CA GLN A 38 9.58 7.55 4.70
C GLN A 38 10.00 8.66 3.72
N HIS A 39 11.22 9.19 3.85
CA HIS A 39 11.71 10.24 2.95
C HIS A 39 11.94 9.73 1.51
N VAL A 40 12.17 8.43 1.32
CA VAL A 40 12.25 7.81 -0.01
C VAL A 40 10.89 7.86 -0.70
N LEU A 41 9.80 7.56 0.04
CA LEU A 41 8.45 7.70 -0.50
C LEU A 41 8.11 9.16 -0.81
N ARG A 42 8.54 10.12 0.03
CA ARG A 42 8.40 11.56 -0.26
C ARG A 42 9.14 11.95 -1.53
N PHE A 43 10.32 11.39 -1.76
CA PHE A 43 11.07 11.61 -2.99
C PHE A 43 10.34 11.02 -4.20
N TRP A 44 9.81 9.80 -4.10
CA TRP A 44 9.03 9.17 -5.18
C TRP A 44 7.76 9.96 -5.52
N GLU A 45 7.06 10.54 -4.53
CA GLU A 45 5.94 11.47 -4.75
C GLU A 45 6.33 12.65 -5.68
N THR A 46 7.59 13.08 -5.68
CA THR A 46 8.07 14.16 -6.56
C THR A 46 8.39 13.69 -7.97
N LYS A 47 8.69 12.40 -8.15
CA LYS A 47 9.12 11.80 -9.43
C LYS A 47 7.95 11.21 -10.21
N PHE A 48 7.00 10.62 -9.50
CA PHE A 48 5.86 9.91 -10.08
C PHE A 48 4.58 10.67 -9.80
N ASN A 49 4.16 11.50 -10.75
CA ASN A 49 2.98 12.35 -10.60
C ASN A 49 1.65 11.58 -10.45
N GLN A 50 1.66 10.27 -10.70
CA GLN A 50 0.52 9.39 -10.50
C GLN A 50 0.28 9.09 -9.01
N ILE A 51 1.32 9.13 -8.17
CA ILE A 51 1.22 8.94 -6.73
C ILE A 51 0.84 10.26 -6.09
N ARG A 52 -0.43 10.37 -5.67
CA ARG A 52 -0.98 11.62 -5.11
C ARG A 52 -1.60 11.37 -3.74
N PRO A 53 -0.80 11.29 -2.67
CA PRO A 53 -1.32 11.06 -1.34
C PRO A 53 -2.32 12.15 -0.94
N MET A 54 -3.42 11.73 -0.34
CA MET A 54 -4.38 12.64 0.27
C MET A 54 -3.71 13.31 1.48
N LYS A 55 -3.64 14.65 1.45
CA LYS A 55 -3.14 15.46 2.56
C LYS A 55 -4.29 15.76 3.50
N ARG A 56 -4.16 15.35 4.77
CA ARG A 56 -5.09 15.73 5.85
C ARG A 56 -4.43 16.74 6.80
N GLY A 57 -5.20 17.26 7.76
CA GLY A 57 -4.71 18.17 8.79
C GLY A 57 -3.42 17.66 9.46
N GLY A 58 -2.50 18.60 9.75
CA GLY A 58 -1.19 18.28 10.32
C GLY A 58 -0.16 17.70 9.33
N GLY A 59 -0.40 17.80 8.02
CA GLY A 59 0.58 17.39 7.00
C GLY A 59 0.71 15.87 6.83
N ARG A 60 -0.21 15.10 7.43
CA ARG A 60 -0.27 13.64 7.30
C ARG A 60 -0.67 13.24 5.88
N ARG A 61 0.04 12.25 5.35
CA ARG A 61 -0.16 11.68 4.01
C ARG A 61 -0.82 10.32 4.12
N TYR A 62 -1.87 10.14 3.34
CA TYR A 62 -2.58 8.87 3.19
C TYR A 62 -2.56 8.45 1.73
N TYR A 63 -2.03 7.27 1.47
CA TYR A 63 -2.07 6.60 0.18
C TYR A 63 -3.37 5.84 0.04
N ARG A 64 -3.97 5.95 -1.14
CA ARG A 64 -5.09 5.10 -1.52
C ARG A 64 -4.58 3.68 -1.80
N PRO A 65 -5.43 2.65 -1.76
CA PRO A 65 -5.02 1.32 -2.14
C PRO A 65 -4.30 1.23 -3.48
N GLU A 66 -4.80 1.94 -4.50
CA GLU A 66 -4.19 2.02 -5.82
C GLU A 66 -2.78 2.65 -5.81
N ASP A 67 -2.57 3.70 -5.00
CA ASP A 67 -1.24 4.31 -4.83
C ASP A 67 -0.27 3.30 -4.20
N VAL A 68 -0.73 2.49 -3.23
CA VAL A 68 0.14 1.49 -2.59
C VAL A 68 0.52 0.37 -3.56
N VAL A 69 -0.41 -0.06 -4.41
CA VAL A 69 -0.10 -1.03 -5.48
C VAL A 69 0.96 -0.45 -6.41
N MET A 70 0.83 0.82 -6.80
CA MET A 70 1.82 1.48 -7.65
C MET A 70 3.19 1.61 -6.96
N LEU A 71 3.23 1.97 -5.68
CA LEU A 71 4.46 2.07 -4.89
C LEU A 71 5.17 0.71 -4.76
N LYS A 72 4.44 -0.38 -4.60
CA LYS A 72 5.00 -1.75 -4.63
C LYS A 72 5.66 -2.07 -5.96
N HIS A 73 5.02 -1.66 -7.06
CA HIS A 73 5.57 -1.89 -8.39
C HIS A 73 6.83 -1.07 -8.64
N ILE A 74 6.83 0.22 -8.30
CA ILE A 74 8.04 1.07 -8.36
C ILE A 74 9.14 0.46 -7.50
N HIS A 75 8.84 0.00 -6.30
CA HIS A 75 9.83 -0.66 -5.45
C HIS A 75 10.47 -1.88 -6.12
N SER A 76 9.68 -2.77 -6.72
CA SER A 76 10.19 -3.93 -7.48
C SER A 76 11.13 -3.49 -8.60
N LEU A 77 10.71 -2.51 -9.40
CA LEU A 77 11.51 -2.00 -10.51
C LEU A 77 12.88 -1.49 -10.02
N LEU A 78 12.91 -0.73 -8.92
CA LEU A 78 14.14 -0.11 -8.45
C LEU A 78 15.06 -1.08 -7.70
N TYR A 79 14.50 -1.91 -6.81
CA TYR A 79 15.30 -2.75 -5.89
C TYR A 79 15.48 -4.18 -6.36
N SER A 80 14.54 -4.73 -7.14
CA SER A 80 14.62 -6.10 -7.66
C SER A 80 15.16 -6.13 -9.09
N GLU A 81 14.76 -5.17 -9.92
CA GLU A 81 15.11 -5.14 -11.34
C GLU A 81 16.25 -4.16 -11.67
N GLY A 82 16.65 -3.29 -10.73
CA GLY A 82 17.83 -2.43 -10.85
C GLY A 82 17.62 -1.15 -11.68
N TYR A 83 16.37 -0.72 -11.87
CA TYR A 83 16.07 0.57 -12.50
C TYR A 83 16.48 1.76 -11.60
N THR A 84 16.59 2.95 -12.19
CA THR A 84 16.99 4.20 -11.52
C THR A 84 16.02 5.36 -11.81
N ILE A 85 15.99 6.40 -10.96
CA ILE A 85 15.00 7.51 -10.93
C ILE A 85 15.60 8.90 -10.66
#